data_AF-D8Q491-F1
#
_entry.id   AF-D8Q491-F1
#
_cell.length_a   1.000
_cell.length_b   1.000
_cell.length_c   1.000
_cell.angle_alpha   90.00
_cell.angle_beta   90.00
_cell.angle_gamma   90.00
#
_symmetry.space_group_name_H-M   'P 1'
#
loop_
_entity.id
_entity.type
_entity.pdbx_description
1 polymer ?
#
loop_
_entity_poly.entity_id
_entity_poly.type
_entity_poly.pdbx_seq_one_letter_code
_entity_poly.pdbx_strand_id
1 'polypeptide(L)'
;MPPPCRCPTAALLGLALVILAPVVHTLRPSEDAHSLEVGGGPTSRRPPNNHEANDIYLRRQLQIPPHLDVDLWALPDCPPHIRPNHTLEVLAKLAIHGIHGRAVQAGRYFMGCTYMEVCDEIARRFPYFNSSQAGAWRNSVRSVLTKKRVFDHDEDEKPGGWWLDFSHGEGDKLPRKRGSGSSSDFE
;
A
#
# COMPACT_ATOMS: atom_id res chain seq x y z
N MET A 1 -42.29 -6.27 30.41
CA MET A 1 -43.00 -5.48 29.38
C MET A 1 -42.15 -4.29 28.99
N PRO A 2 -41.42 -4.32 27.86
CA PRO A 2 -40.81 -3.14 27.28
C PRO A 2 -41.78 -2.40 26.33
N PRO A 3 -41.72 -1.06 26.22
CA PRO A 3 -42.58 -0.30 25.31
C PRO A 3 -42.15 -0.43 23.84
N PRO A 4 -43.10 -0.37 22.88
CA PRO A 4 -42.80 -0.39 21.45
C PRO A 4 -42.72 1.03 20.84
N CYS A 5 -42.20 1.05 19.61
CA CYS A 5 -42.36 2.07 18.57
C CYS A 5 -41.42 3.28 18.62
N ARG A 6 -40.71 3.52 17.50
CA ARG A 6 -41.12 4.49 16.45
C ARG A 6 -40.09 4.56 15.33
N CYS A 7 -40.49 4.12 14.13
CA CYS A 7 -39.98 4.66 12.87
C CYS A 7 -40.82 5.90 12.49
N PRO A 8 -40.18 6.90 11.85
CA PRO A 8 -40.79 7.52 10.67
C PRO A 8 -39.75 7.72 9.55
N THR A 9 -40.00 7.30 8.31
CA THR A 9 -40.81 7.93 7.23
C THR A 9 -39.95 8.78 6.29
N ALA A 10 -40.19 8.55 5.00
CA ALA A 10 -39.53 9.04 3.79
C ALA A 10 -39.50 10.58 3.58
N ALA A 11 -38.56 11.01 2.74
CA ALA A 11 -38.69 12.13 1.78
C ALA A 11 -37.70 11.87 0.62
N LEU A 12 -38.11 11.43 -0.57
CA LEU A 12 -38.69 12.16 -1.71
C LEU A 12 -37.91 13.38 -2.21
N LEU A 13 -37.40 13.21 -3.43
CA LEU A 13 -37.31 14.15 -4.58
C LEU A 13 -36.51 15.45 -4.43
N GLY A 14 -35.51 15.59 -5.30
CA GLY A 14 -34.85 16.84 -5.65
C GLY A 14 -34.16 16.73 -7.00
N LEU A 15 -34.96 16.75 -8.07
CA LEU A 15 -34.54 16.83 -9.46
C LEU A 15 -34.25 18.31 -9.77
N ALA A 16 -33.03 18.64 -10.22
CA ALA A 16 -32.74 19.92 -10.85
C ALA A 16 -31.69 19.73 -11.96
N LEU A 17 -32.17 19.94 -13.19
CA LEU A 17 -31.49 19.95 -14.46
C LEU A 17 -30.99 21.39 -14.76
N VAL A 18 -30.25 21.52 -15.87
CA VAL A 18 -29.92 22.75 -16.64
C VAL A 18 -28.69 23.51 -16.05
N ILE A 19 -27.61 23.87 -16.77
CA ILE A 19 -27.50 24.50 -18.11
C ILE A 19 -26.14 24.17 -18.78
N LEU A 20 -26.21 23.91 -20.09
CA LEU A 20 -25.12 23.91 -21.08
C LEU A 20 -24.66 25.34 -21.42
N ALA A 21 -23.35 25.57 -21.50
CA ALA A 21 -22.78 26.56 -22.42
C ALA A 21 -21.34 26.17 -22.81
N PRO A 22 -21.02 26.06 -24.12
CA PRO A 22 -19.66 25.86 -24.60
C PRO A 22 -18.98 27.21 -24.82
N VAL A 23 -17.83 27.44 -24.18
CA VAL A 23 -16.93 28.55 -24.57
C VAL A 23 -15.89 27.99 -25.52
N VAL A 24 -16.14 28.24 -26.80
CA VAL A 24 -15.15 28.15 -27.88
C VAL A 24 -14.16 29.29 -27.68
N HIS A 25 -12.88 28.97 -27.44
CA HIS A 25 -11.80 29.90 -27.69
C HIS A 25 -10.93 29.37 -28.83
N THR A 26 -10.82 30.23 -29.82
CA THR A 26 -10.12 30.12 -31.08
C THR A 26 -8.65 29.73 -30.92
N LEU A 27 -8.25 28.74 -31.71
CA LEU A 27 -6.88 28.40 -32.06
C LEU A 27 -6.13 29.63 -32.59
N ARG A 28 -4.88 29.81 -32.15
CA ARG A 28 -3.87 30.55 -32.89
C ARG A 28 -2.56 29.73 -32.86
N PRO A 29 -1.98 29.38 -34.01
CA PRO A 29 -0.71 28.66 -34.07
C PRO A 29 0.44 29.66 -33.89
N SER A 30 1.43 29.28 -33.08
CA SER A 30 2.75 29.90 -33.10
C SER A 30 3.75 28.77 -33.21
N GLU A 31 4.21 28.55 -34.42
CA GLU A 31 5.40 27.78 -34.72
C GLU A 31 6.59 28.65 -34.29
N ASP A 32 7.37 28.15 -33.33
CA ASP A 32 8.81 28.39 -33.27
C ASP A 32 9.41 27.25 -32.46
N ALA A 33 9.90 26.26 -33.22
CA ALA A 33 10.82 25.25 -32.73
C ALA A 33 12.15 25.92 -32.38
N HIS A 34 12.71 25.66 -31.20
CA HIS A 34 14.15 25.46 -31.02
C HIS A 34 14.46 24.83 -29.65
N SER A 35 15.03 23.63 -29.73
CA SER A 35 16.10 23.07 -28.87
C SER A 35 15.89 22.91 -27.35
N LEU A 36 15.68 21.64 -26.99
CA LEU A 36 16.52 20.86 -26.06
C LEU A 36 17.15 21.62 -24.87
N GLU A 37 16.46 21.58 -23.73
CA GLU A 37 17.09 21.42 -22.42
C GLU A 37 16.36 20.27 -21.73
N VAL A 38 17.04 19.13 -21.59
CA VAL A 38 16.60 17.97 -20.79
C VAL A 38 16.70 18.38 -19.33
N GLY A 39 15.72 19.15 -18.88
CA GLY A 39 15.50 19.46 -17.47
C GLY A 39 14.78 18.30 -16.81
N GLY A 40 15.53 17.29 -16.36
CA GLY A 40 15.04 16.28 -15.43
C GLY A 40 14.72 16.93 -14.08
N GLY A 41 13.58 17.60 -14.00
CA GLY A 41 13.02 18.05 -12.73
C GLY A 41 12.77 16.83 -11.83
N PRO A 42 12.82 16.98 -10.49
CA PRO A 42 12.47 15.90 -9.59
C PRO A 42 11.03 15.51 -9.91
N THR A 43 10.87 14.37 -10.60
CA THR A 43 9.57 13.74 -10.77
C THR A 43 8.99 13.63 -9.38
N SER A 44 7.95 14.40 -9.08
CA SER A 44 7.11 14.18 -7.92
C SER A 44 6.87 12.68 -7.88
N ARG A 45 7.44 12.00 -6.88
CA ARG A 45 7.33 10.55 -6.69
C ARG A 45 5.94 10.23 -6.17
N ARG A 46 4.93 10.89 -6.74
CA ARG A 46 3.54 10.60 -6.50
C ARG A 46 3.40 9.11 -6.77
N PRO A 47 3.05 8.32 -5.76
CA PRO A 47 3.00 6.88 -5.91
C PRO A 47 2.06 6.59 -7.08
N PRO A 48 2.54 5.88 -8.12
CA PRO A 48 1.66 5.49 -9.20
C PRO A 48 0.51 4.70 -8.57
N ASN A 49 -0.71 4.97 -9.01
CA ASN A 49 -1.90 4.25 -8.57
C ASN A 49 -1.86 2.81 -9.12
N ASN A 50 -0.88 2.02 -8.67
CA ASN A 50 -0.63 0.64 -9.05
C ASN A 50 -1.45 -0.32 -8.17
N HIS A 51 -2.48 0.17 -7.47
CA HIS A 51 -3.30 -0.65 -6.56
C HIS A 51 -3.87 -1.87 -7.28
N GLU A 52 -4.46 -1.70 -8.46
CA GLU A 52 -5.02 -2.81 -9.24
C GLU A 52 -3.96 -3.82 -9.72
N ALA A 53 -2.80 -3.34 -10.19
CA ALA A 53 -1.70 -4.20 -10.59
C ALA A 53 -1.14 -5.00 -9.40
N ASN A 54 -1.04 -4.35 -8.25
CA ASN A 54 -0.61 -4.98 -6.99
C ASN A 54 -1.64 -6.03 -6.52
N ASP A 55 -2.94 -5.76 -6.64
CA ASP A 55 -4.02 -6.71 -6.32
C ASP A 55 -3.87 -7.99 -7.16
N ILE A 56 -3.76 -7.85 -8.48
CA ILE A 56 -3.62 -8.98 -9.40
C ILE A 56 -2.36 -9.80 -9.06
N TYR A 57 -1.26 -9.14 -8.76
CA TYR A 57 -0.01 -9.81 -8.40
C TYR A 57 -0.13 -10.62 -7.11
N LEU A 58 -0.57 -9.97 -6.03
CA LEU A 58 -0.72 -10.60 -4.72
C LEU A 58 -1.74 -11.73 -4.74
N ARG A 59 -2.83 -11.56 -5.47
CA ARG A 59 -3.86 -12.57 -5.68
C ARG A 59 -3.29 -13.85 -6.29
N ARG A 60 -2.46 -13.71 -7.32
CA ARG A 60 -1.78 -14.86 -7.95
C ARG A 60 -0.77 -15.51 -7.02
N GLN A 61 0.04 -14.70 -6.32
CA GLN A 61 1.10 -15.19 -5.43
C GLN A 61 0.54 -15.98 -4.23
N LEU A 62 -0.56 -15.50 -3.65
CA LEU A 62 -1.14 -16.04 -2.42
C LEU A 62 -2.40 -16.90 -2.67
N GLN A 63 -2.75 -17.11 -3.95
CA GLN A 63 -3.93 -17.87 -4.37
C GLN A 63 -5.24 -17.35 -3.75
N ILE A 64 -5.38 -16.03 -3.65
CA ILE A 64 -6.57 -15.41 -3.03
C ILE A 64 -7.76 -15.49 -4.03
N PRO A 65 -8.91 -16.05 -3.65
CA PRO A 65 -10.09 -16.12 -4.52
C PRO A 65 -10.63 -14.74 -4.92
N PRO A 66 -11.06 -14.52 -6.19
CA PRO A 66 -11.44 -13.21 -6.74
C PRO A 66 -12.53 -12.45 -5.98
N HIS A 67 -13.32 -13.16 -5.17
CA HIS A 67 -14.39 -12.60 -4.36
C HIS A 67 -13.93 -12.07 -2.99
N LEU A 68 -12.70 -12.35 -2.58
CA LEU A 68 -12.10 -11.82 -1.35
C LEU A 68 -11.21 -10.63 -1.67
N ASP A 69 -11.27 -9.63 -0.80
CA ASP A 69 -10.35 -8.49 -0.82
C ASP A 69 -8.92 -8.97 -0.53
N VAL A 70 -7.93 -8.38 -1.22
CA VAL A 70 -6.53 -8.74 -1.01
C VAL A 70 -6.00 -8.02 0.23
N ASP A 71 -6.23 -8.62 1.40
CA ASP A 71 -5.79 -8.10 2.69
C ASP A 71 -5.40 -9.22 3.67
N LEU A 72 -5.18 -8.89 4.95
CA LEU A 72 -4.84 -9.89 5.97
C LEU A 72 -6.02 -10.82 6.35
N TRP A 73 -7.26 -10.44 6.03
CA TRP A 73 -8.46 -11.25 6.30
C TRP A 73 -8.66 -12.32 5.24
N ALA A 74 -8.07 -12.17 4.05
CA ALA A 74 -8.01 -13.23 3.05
C ALA A 74 -7.14 -14.45 3.45
N LEU A 75 -6.28 -14.31 4.46
CA LEU A 75 -5.45 -15.40 4.94
C LEU A 75 -6.23 -16.36 5.85
N PRO A 76 -5.87 -17.66 5.86
CA PRO A 76 -6.45 -18.64 6.78
C PRO A 76 -6.35 -18.21 8.23
N ASP A 77 -7.37 -18.54 9.02
CA ASP A 77 -7.38 -18.25 10.45
C ASP A 77 -6.23 -18.96 11.18
N CYS A 78 -5.60 -18.23 12.10
CA CYS A 78 -4.54 -18.75 12.96
C CYS A 78 -4.98 -18.60 14.42
N PRO A 79 -4.83 -19.63 15.27
CA PRO A 79 -5.11 -19.53 16.69
C PRO A 79 -4.31 -18.40 17.36
N PRO A 80 -4.86 -17.72 18.39
CA PRO A 80 -4.31 -16.45 18.90
C PRO A 80 -2.92 -16.59 19.54
N HIS A 81 -2.53 -17.79 19.96
CA HIS A 81 -1.25 -18.07 20.60
C HIS A 81 -0.23 -18.71 19.65
N ILE A 82 -0.58 -18.90 18.38
CA ILE A 82 0.28 -19.51 17.37
C ILE A 82 0.74 -18.43 16.39
N ARG A 83 2.03 -18.48 16.05
CA ARG A 83 2.60 -17.61 15.03
C ARG A 83 2.03 -18.01 13.66
N PRO A 84 1.52 -17.07 12.85
CA PRO A 84 1.07 -17.40 11.50
C PRO A 84 2.23 -17.94 10.65
N ASN A 85 1.93 -18.89 9.77
CA ASN A 85 2.92 -19.54 8.90
C ASN A 85 3.48 -18.61 7.80
N HIS A 86 2.90 -17.42 7.64
CA HIS A 86 3.34 -16.43 6.67
C HIS A 86 4.51 -15.60 7.19
N THR A 87 5.40 -15.21 6.28
CA THR A 87 6.55 -14.34 6.61
C THR A 87 6.08 -12.92 6.90
N LEU A 88 6.85 -12.16 7.68
CA LEU A 88 6.56 -10.74 7.95
C LEU A 88 6.52 -9.90 6.66
N GLU A 89 7.23 -10.32 5.61
CA GLU A 89 7.15 -9.69 4.28
C GLU A 89 5.77 -9.84 3.65
N VAL A 90 5.21 -11.06 3.64
CA VAL A 90 3.87 -11.31 3.12
C VAL A 90 2.82 -10.57 3.93
N LEU A 91 2.95 -10.60 5.26
CA LEU A 91 2.04 -9.88 6.15
C LEU A 91 2.10 -8.37 5.93
N ALA A 92 3.30 -7.80 5.75
CA ALA A 92 3.45 -6.37 5.46
C ALA A 92 2.86 -6.01 4.08
N LYS A 93 3.06 -6.82 3.04
CA LYS A 93 2.44 -6.61 1.72
C LYS A 93 0.91 -6.52 1.83
N LEU A 94 0.29 -7.51 2.46
CA LEU A 94 -1.16 -7.54 2.62
C LEU A 94 -1.69 -6.41 3.52
N ALA A 95 -0.98 -6.06 4.58
CA ALA A 95 -1.36 -4.95 5.46
C ALA A 95 -1.38 -3.62 4.70
N ILE A 96 -0.30 -3.29 3.97
CA ILE A 96 -0.21 -2.06 3.17
C ILE A 96 -1.30 -2.04 2.10
N HIS A 97 -1.48 -3.16 1.38
CA HIS A 97 -2.50 -3.26 0.34
C HIS A 97 -3.92 -3.05 0.88
N GLY A 98 -4.26 -3.68 2.01
CA GLY A 98 -5.56 -3.54 2.66
C GLY A 98 -5.82 -2.13 3.21
N ILE A 99 -4.82 -1.48 3.79
CA ILE A 99 -4.91 -0.08 4.25
C ILE A 99 -5.23 0.84 3.05
N HIS A 100 -4.51 0.67 1.94
CA HIS A 100 -4.74 1.45 0.72
C HIS A 100 -6.10 1.15 0.09
N GLY A 101 -6.51 -0.12 0.02
CA GLY A 101 -7.82 -0.50 -0.49
C GLY A 101 -8.96 0.21 0.26
N ARG A 102 -8.90 0.22 1.60
CA ARG A 102 -9.87 0.95 2.43
C ARG A 102 -9.80 2.47 2.25
N ALA A 103 -8.62 3.04 2.05
CA ALA A 103 -8.47 4.46 1.77
C ALA A 103 -9.13 4.85 0.44
N VAL A 104 -8.89 4.06 -0.62
CA VAL A 104 -9.50 4.24 -1.94
C VAL A 104 -11.03 4.09 -1.87
N GLN A 105 -11.53 3.05 -1.20
CA GLN A 105 -12.97 2.83 -0.99
C GLN A 105 -13.64 3.99 -0.24
N ALA A 106 -12.93 4.61 0.70
CA ALA A 106 -13.41 5.78 1.45
C ALA A 106 -13.32 7.10 0.64
N GLY A 107 -12.94 7.05 -0.64
CA GLY A 107 -12.75 8.23 -1.49
C GLY A 107 -11.58 9.11 -1.06
N ARG A 108 -10.67 8.60 -0.22
CA ARG A 108 -9.48 9.33 0.19
C ARG A 108 -8.44 9.24 -0.91
N TYR A 109 -7.76 10.36 -1.16
CA TYR A 109 -6.62 10.38 -2.04
C TYR A 109 -5.56 9.39 -1.53
N PHE A 110 -4.81 8.76 -2.45
CA PHE A 110 -3.77 7.80 -2.09
C PHE A 110 -2.80 8.46 -1.12
N MET A 111 -2.83 8.00 0.13
CA MET A 111 -1.82 8.33 1.14
C MET A 111 -1.11 7.03 1.48
N GLY A 112 0.22 7.09 1.45
CA GLY A 112 1.04 6.01 1.99
C GLY A 112 0.69 5.76 3.45
N CYS A 113 1.02 4.56 3.92
CA CYS A 113 0.82 4.21 5.33
C CYS A 113 2.11 4.42 6.13
N THR A 114 1.97 4.55 7.44
CA THR A 114 3.08 4.58 8.39
C THR A 114 3.49 3.16 8.79
N TYR A 115 4.74 2.98 9.21
CA TYR A 115 5.18 1.67 9.70
C TYR A 115 4.38 1.19 10.92
N MET A 116 3.90 2.13 11.75
CA MET A 116 3.08 1.82 12.93
C MET A 116 1.73 1.24 12.51
N GLU A 117 1.07 1.85 11.52
CA GLU A 117 -0.19 1.32 10.98
C GLU A 117 -0.03 -0.09 10.41
N VAL A 118 1.10 -0.37 9.73
CA VAL A 118 1.41 -1.74 9.27
C VAL A 118 1.51 -2.71 10.45
N CYS A 119 2.23 -2.34 11.51
CA CYS A 119 2.35 -3.18 12.70
C CYS A 119 0.99 -3.39 13.39
N ASP A 120 0.20 -2.33 13.53
CA ASP A 120 -1.10 -2.38 14.19
C ASP A 120 -2.09 -3.23 13.39
N GLU A 121 -2.06 -3.15 12.06
CA GLU A 121 -2.91 -3.97 11.20
C GLU A 121 -2.57 -5.46 11.30
N ILE A 122 -1.28 -5.80 11.36
CA ILE A 122 -0.82 -7.18 11.58
C ILE A 122 -1.27 -7.69 12.96
N ALA A 123 -1.09 -6.88 14.00
CA ALA A 123 -1.44 -7.25 15.37
C ALA A 123 -2.96 -7.31 15.60
N ARG A 124 -3.73 -6.53 14.82
CA ARG A 124 -5.20 -6.58 14.77
C ARG A 124 -5.71 -7.89 14.19
N ARG A 125 -5.07 -8.42 13.14
CA ARG A 125 -5.46 -9.72 12.56
C ARG A 125 -4.94 -10.89 13.39
N PHE A 126 -3.70 -10.84 13.85
CA PHE A 126 -3.01 -11.96 14.48
C PHE A 126 -2.63 -11.63 15.93
N PRO A 127 -3.43 -12.03 16.93
CA PRO A 127 -3.21 -11.69 18.34
C PRO A 127 -1.87 -12.14 18.91
N TYR A 128 -1.23 -13.13 18.29
CA TYR A 128 0.12 -13.60 18.65
C TYR A 128 1.12 -12.44 18.76
N PHE A 129 1.01 -11.43 17.89
CA PHE A 129 1.93 -10.29 17.86
C PHE A 129 1.68 -9.24 18.95
N ASN A 130 0.54 -9.30 19.66
CA ASN A 130 0.25 -8.41 20.79
C ASN A 130 1.03 -8.81 22.06
N SER A 131 1.23 -10.12 22.28
CA SER A 131 1.89 -10.65 23.48
C SER A 131 3.37 -11.00 23.26
N SER A 132 3.77 -11.28 22.01
CA SER A 132 5.17 -11.56 21.68
C SER A 132 6.04 -10.33 21.93
N GLN A 133 7.08 -10.44 22.77
CA GLN A 133 8.10 -9.43 23.11
C GLN A 133 7.95 -8.12 22.31
N ALA A 134 7.23 -7.16 22.88
CA ALA A 134 6.48 -6.09 22.20
C ALA A 134 7.25 -5.15 21.23
N GLY A 135 8.56 -5.36 21.01
CA GLY A 135 9.38 -4.59 20.08
C GLY A 135 10.17 -5.39 19.04
N ALA A 136 10.54 -6.66 19.33
CA ALA A 136 11.51 -7.38 18.49
C ALA A 136 10.99 -7.65 17.07
N TRP A 137 9.73 -8.06 16.96
CA TRP A 137 9.10 -8.34 15.67
C TRP A 137 8.78 -7.04 14.91
N ARG A 138 8.41 -5.94 15.61
CA ARG A 138 8.19 -4.62 14.98
C ARG A 138 9.47 -4.08 14.34
N ASN A 139 10.62 -4.26 15.01
CA ASN A 139 11.91 -3.94 14.41
C ASN A 139 12.22 -4.83 13.20
N SER A 140 11.79 -6.09 13.23
CA SER A 140 11.91 -7.01 12.09
C SER A 140 11.02 -6.57 10.92
N VAL A 141 9.81 -6.07 11.16
CA VAL A 141 8.94 -5.46 10.13
C VAL A 141 9.61 -4.24 9.51
N ARG A 142 10.13 -3.32 10.33
CA ARG A 142 10.89 -2.17 9.84
C ARG A 142 12.05 -2.60 8.93
N SER A 143 12.83 -3.60 9.37
CA SER A 143 13.93 -4.14 8.58
C SER A 143 13.46 -4.68 7.22
N VAL A 144 12.33 -5.38 7.18
CA VAL A 144 11.73 -5.88 5.94
C VAL A 144 11.33 -4.74 5.00
N LEU A 145 10.66 -3.71 5.52
CA LEU A 145 10.24 -2.54 4.73
C LEU A 145 11.43 -1.83 4.09
N THR A 146 12.51 -1.62 4.83
CA THR A 146 13.72 -0.98 4.28
C THR A 146 14.48 -1.87 3.31
N LYS A 147 14.49 -3.19 3.54
CA LYS A 147 15.34 -4.14 2.80
C LYS A 147 14.76 -4.54 1.45
N LYS A 148 13.44 -4.72 1.33
CA LYS A 148 12.81 -5.31 0.14
C LYS A 148 12.45 -4.24 -0.88
N ARG A 149 12.68 -4.52 -2.17
CA ARG A 149 12.42 -3.62 -3.30
C ARG A 149 10.96 -3.25 -3.46
N VAL A 150 10.07 -4.16 -3.11
CA VAL A 150 8.62 -4.01 -3.24
C VAL A 150 8.02 -2.92 -2.35
N PHE A 151 8.73 -2.52 -1.29
CA PHE A 151 8.29 -1.44 -0.41
C PHE A 151 9.05 -0.18 -0.76
N ASP A 152 8.32 0.82 -1.23
CA ASP A 152 8.88 2.12 -1.51
C ASP A 152 8.44 3.12 -0.44
N HIS A 153 9.25 4.16 -0.26
CA HIS A 153 9.06 5.16 0.77
C HIS A 153 9.38 6.57 0.29
N ASP A 154 8.42 7.49 0.44
CA ASP A 154 8.68 8.92 0.30
C ASP A 154 9.08 9.51 1.66
N GLU A 155 10.29 10.03 1.75
CA GLU A 155 10.78 10.68 2.98
C GLU A 155 10.26 12.12 3.11
N ASP A 156 9.83 12.72 2.00
CA ASP A 156 9.40 14.12 1.95
C ASP A 156 7.91 14.30 2.31
N GLU A 157 7.08 13.25 2.18
CA GLU A 157 5.67 13.26 2.59
C GLU A 157 5.50 12.95 4.10
N LYS A 158 5.22 13.99 4.91
CA LYS A 158 4.75 13.85 6.29
C LYS A 158 3.22 13.73 6.36
N PRO A 159 2.60 12.86 7.20
CA PRO A 159 3.06 11.58 7.73
C PRO A 159 2.37 10.41 7.01
N GLY A 160 3.14 9.52 6.38
CA GLY A 160 2.61 8.29 5.77
C GLY A 160 3.24 8.05 4.41
N GLY A 161 4.36 7.31 4.40
CA GLY A 161 5.24 7.24 3.25
C GLY A 161 5.39 5.85 2.64
N TRP A 162 4.82 4.77 3.19
CA TRP A 162 5.05 3.41 2.65
C TRP A 162 3.98 2.99 1.65
N TRP A 163 4.41 2.52 0.48
CA TRP A 163 3.54 1.84 -0.49
C TRP A 163 4.19 0.62 -1.15
N LEU A 164 3.37 -0.10 -1.92
CA LEU A 164 3.79 -1.24 -2.71
C LEU A 164 4.03 -0.87 -4.15
N ASP A 165 5.17 -1.29 -4.68
CA ASP A 165 5.46 -1.25 -6.11
C ASP A 165 6.14 -2.54 -6.57
N PHE A 166 5.44 -3.34 -7.38
CA PHE A 166 5.97 -4.56 -7.97
C PHE A 166 6.60 -4.36 -9.35
N SER A 167 6.66 -3.12 -9.87
CA SER A 167 7.16 -2.84 -11.22
C SER A 167 8.61 -3.32 -11.46
N HIS A 168 9.44 -3.32 -10.42
CA HIS A 168 10.84 -3.75 -10.45
C HIS A 168 11.04 -5.22 -10.03
N GLY A 169 9.95 -5.99 -9.85
CA GLY A 169 9.97 -7.36 -9.38
C GLY A 169 10.25 -7.52 -7.87
N GLU A 170 10.35 -8.76 -7.40
CA GLU A 170 10.69 -9.07 -6.01
C GLU A 170 12.21 -9.15 -5.80
N GLY A 171 12.68 -8.77 -4.62
CA GLY A 171 14.09 -8.87 -4.26
C GLY A 171 14.51 -7.90 -3.17
N ASP A 172 15.80 -7.94 -2.82
CA ASP A 172 16.42 -7.02 -1.86
C ASP A 172 16.96 -5.77 -2.59
N LYS A 173 16.82 -4.57 -2.01
CA LYS A 173 17.19 -3.28 -2.65
C LYS A 173 18.65 -3.27 -3.11
N LEU A 174 19.57 -3.76 -2.28
CA LEU A 174 21.01 -3.80 -2.56
C LEU A 174 21.53 -5.25 -2.58
N PRO A 175 22.29 -5.66 -3.61
CA PRO A 175 23.09 -6.87 -3.50
C PRO A 175 24.16 -6.65 -2.43
N ARG A 176 24.11 -7.42 -1.34
CA ARG A 176 25.13 -7.36 -0.30
C ARG A 176 26.46 -7.76 -0.91
N LYS A 177 27.40 -6.82 -1.09
CA LYS A 177 28.79 -7.13 -1.44
C LYS A 177 29.40 -7.93 -0.28
N ARG A 178 29.37 -9.25 -0.37
CA ARG A 178 30.10 -10.12 0.54
C ARG A 178 31.56 -9.98 0.15
N GLY A 179 32.40 -9.43 1.03
CA GLY A 179 33.84 -9.50 0.84
C GLY A 179 34.21 -10.98 0.73
N SER A 180 34.80 -11.38 -0.39
CA SER A 180 35.45 -12.68 -0.52
C SER A 180 36.53 -12.74 0.56
N GLY A 181 36.30 -13.56 1.60
CA GLY A 181 37.30 -13.80 2.61
C GLY A 181 38.56 -14.31 1.93
N SER A 182 39.66 -13.58 2.09
CA SER A 182 40.99 -14.09 1.83
C SER A 182 41.15 -15.39 2.61
N SER A 183 41.25 -16.51 1.92
CA SER A 183 41.80 -17.74 2.47
C SER A 183 43.23 -17.43 2.88
N SER A 184 43.48 -17.31 4.18
CA SER A 184 44.82 -17.38 4.71
C SER A 184 45.30 -18.82 4.51
N ASP A 185 46.10 -19.03 3.46
CA ASP A 185 47.07 -20.12 3.39
C ASP A 185 47.90 -20.08 4.67
N PHE A 186 47.83 -21.15 5.45
CA PHE A 186 48.75 -21.43 6.55
C PHE A 186 49.65 -22.56 6.02
N GLU A 187 50.87 -22.21 5.63
CA GLU A 187 51.99 -23.15 5.45
C GLU A 187 52.51 -23.62 6.82
#